data_AF-A0A920LBV9-F1
#
_entry.id   AF-A0A920LBV9-F1
#
_cell.length_a   1.000
_cell.length_b   1.000
_cell.length_c   1.000
_cell.angle_alpha   90.00
_cell.angle_beta   90.00
_cell.angle_gamma   90.00
#
_symmetry.space_group_name_H-M   'P 1'
#
loop_
_entity.id
_entity.type
_entity.pdbx_description
1 polymer ?
#
loop_
_entity_poly.entity_id
_entity_poly.type
_entity_poly.pdbx_seq_one_letter_code
_entity_poly.pdbx_strand_id
1 'polypeptide(L)'
;MMSWRDLMPVTLVEQGREINTQFASVVDGGELVIICSFVIQLPGAGSDTLDLVYPLQTLKPIASQLRSRVQSDSRKIMFLGGK
;
A
#
# COMPACT_ATOMS: atom_id res chain seq x y z
N MET A 1 -3.39 -12.34 -4.08
CA MET A 1 -3.17 -10.87 -4.17
C MET A 1 -4.12 -10.27 -5.20
N MET A 2 -5.18 -9.61 -4.75
CA MET A 2 -6.14 -8.95 -5.64
C MET A 2 -5.90 -7.43 -5.74
N SER A 3 -5.35 -6.80 -4.71
CA SER A 3 -5.27 -5.34 -4.60
C SER A 3 -4.45 -4.65 -5.69
N TRP A 4 -3.43 -5.32 -6.24
CA TRP A 4 -2.60 -4.80 -7.34
C TRP A 4 -3.01 -5.30 -8.71
N ARG A 5 -3.83 -6.37 -8.78
CA ARG A 5 -4.10 -7.15 -10.01
C ARG A 5 -4.55 -6.28 -11.17
N ASP A 6 -5.46 -5.36 -10.88
CA ASP A 6 -6.08 -4.56 -11.94
C ASP A 6 -5.15 -3.41 -12.40
N LEU A 7 -4.10 -3.09 -11.64
CA LEU A 7 -3.06 -2.15 -12.05
C LEU A 7 -1.98 -2.85 -12.86
N MET A 8 -1.37 -3.88 -12.27
CA MET A 8 -0.33 -4.70 -12.88
C MET A 8 -0.24 -6.05 -12.18
N PRO A 9 0.16 -7.13 -12.87
CA PRO A 9 0.51 -8.38 -12.20
C PRO A 9 1.72 -8.15 -11.28
N VAL A 10 1.58 -8.52 -10.01
CA VAL A 10 2.67 -8.43 -9.01
C VAL A 10 2.93 -9.81 -8.43
N THR A 11 4.21 -10.17 -8.38
CA THR A 11 4.70 -11.35 -7.67
C THR A 11 5.43 -10.87 -6.41
N LEU A 12 4.99 -11.30 -5.24
CA LEU A 12 5.74 -11.07 -4.00
C LEU A 12 6.69 -12.22 -3.75
N VAL A 13 7.92 -11.87 -3.42
CA VAL A 13 8.95 -12.80 -2.97
C VAL A 13 9.44 -12.31 -1.63
N GLU A 14 9.34 -13.15 -0.60
CA GLU A 14 9.91 -12.84 0.70
C GLU A 14 11.43 -12.75 0.57
N GLN A 15 12.00 -11.62 1.00
CA GLN A 15 13.45 -11.42 1.05
C GLN A 15 14.03 -11.74 2.43
N GLY A 16 13.21 -11.65 3.48
CA GLY A 16 13.59 -11.98 4.84
C GLY A 16 12.59 -11.45 5.87
N ARG A 17 12.84 -11.79 7.13
CA ARG A 17 12.06 -11.38 8.29
C ARG A 17 13.01 -10.96 9.40
N GLU A 18 12.83 -9.73 9.88
CA GLU A 18 13.60 -9.17 10.99
C GLU A 18 12.67 -8.74 12.12
N ILE A 19 13.14 -8.90 13.36
CA ILE A 19 12.45 -8.41 14.56
C ILE A 19 13.05 -7.07 15.00
N ASN A 20 14.35 -6.88 14.75
CA ASN A 20 15.02 -5.62 15.04
C ASN A 20 14.94 -4.69 13.82
N THR A 21 14.20 -3.59 13.98
CA THR A 21 13.94 -2.61 12.92
C THR A 21 15.20 -1.91 12.40
N GLN A 22 16.29 -1.89 13.17
CA GLN A 22 17.56 -1.29 12.75
C GLN A 22 18.23 -2.06 11.60
N PHE A 23 17.94 -3.34 11.44
CA PHE A 23 18.46 -4.18 10.36
C PHE A 23 17.47 -4.32 9.19
N ALA A 24 16.21 -3.93 9.40
CA ALA A 24 15.15 -3.96 8.40
C ALA A 24 15.19 -2.75 7.46
N SER A 25 16.36 -2.45 6.89
CA SER A 25 16.51 -1.33 5.94
C SER A 25 16.25 -1.80 4.52
N VAL A 26 15.27 -1.17 3.87
CA VAL A 26 14.91 -1.43 2.45
C VAL A 26 15.38 -0.28 1.55
N VAL A 27 15.73 0.87 2.14
CA VAL A 27 16.12 2.11 1.45
C VAL A 27 17.19 2.85 2.24
N ASP A 28 17.99 3.68 1.57
CA ASP A 28 18.96 4.54 2.25
C ASP A 28 18.26 5.63 3.07
N GLY A 29 18.92 6.10 4.15
CA GLY A 29 18.35 7.01 5.16
C GLY A 29 17.89 8.40 4.69
N GLY A 30 18.00 8.71 3.39
CA GLY A 30 17.51 9.95 2.78
C GLY A 30 16.39 9.75 1.76
N GLU A 31 15.97 8.51 1.50
CA GLU A 31 14.95 8.25 0.50
C GLU A 31 13.53 8.49 1.02
N LEU A 32 12.68 9.05 0.15
CA LEU A 32 11.26 9.22 0.45
C LEU A 32 10.54 7.88 0.36
N VAL A 33 9.70 7.61 1.36
CA VAL A 33 8.82 6.44 1.41
C VAL A 33 7.37 6.86 1.56
N ILE A 34 6.46 6.04 1.05
CA ILE A 34 5.03 6.15 1.26
C ILE A 34 4.63 5.07 2.27
N ILE A 35 3.96 5.48 3.35
CA ILE A 35 3.48 4.57 4.39
C ILE A 35 1.97 4.44 4.28
N CYS A 36 1.49 3.22 4.10
CA CYS A 36 0.08 2.87 4.24
C CYS A 36 -0.10 2.18 5.59
N SER A 37 -0.71 2.91 6.55
CA SER A 37 -0.95 2.40 7.89
C SER A 37 -2.36 1.86 8.04
N PHE A 38 -2.48 0.66 8.59
CA PHE A 38 -3.75 -0.01 8.85
C PHE A 38 -3.86 -0.32 10.33
N VAL A 39 -4.97 0.09 10.95
CA VAL A 39 -5.30 -0.36 12.30
C VAL A 39 -6.01 -1.72 12.18
N ILE A 40 -5.40 -2.75 12.75
CA ILE A 40 -5.97 -4.09 12.82
C ILE A 40 -6.50 -4.33 14.23
N GLN A 41 -7.67 -4.96 14.32
CA GLN A 41 -8.24 -5.40 15.59
C GLN A 41 -8.21 -6.93 15.62
N LEU A 42 -7.54 -7.48 16.63
CA LEU A 42 -7.43 -8.91 16.78
C LEU A 42 -8.51 -9.42 17.75
N PRO A 43 -9.24 -10.50 17.42
CA PRO A 43 -10.23 -11.07 18.33
C PRO A 43 -9.60 -11.46 19.67
N GLY A 44 -10.12 -10.94 20.77
CA GLY A 44 -9.59 -11.21 22.11
C GLY A 44 -8.29 -10.48 22.46
N ALA A 45 -7.82 -9.57 21.61
CA ALA A 45 -6.65 -8.73 21.85
C ALA A 45 -6.97 -7.26 21.52
N GLY A 46 -6.01 -6.38 21.80
CA GLY A 46 -6.12 -4.95 21.48
C GLY A 46 -6.06 -4.67 19.97
N SER A 47 -6.20 -3.39 19.63
CA SER A 47 -5.87 -2.89 18.29
C SER A 47 -4.35 -2.75 18.15
N ASP A 48 -3.83 -3.13 16.98
CA ASP A 48 -2.44 -2.94 16.62
C ASP A 48 -2.34 -2.25 15.24
N THR A 49 -1.15 -1.78 14.88
CA THR A 49 -0.88 -1.11 13.60
C THR A 49 -0.04 -1.98 12.69
N LEU A 50 -0.50 -2.14 11.46
CA LEU A 50 0.27 -2.75 10.37
C LEU A 50 0.63 -1.67 9.35
N ASP A 51 1.93 -1.45 9.16
CA ASP A 51 2.43 -0.51 8.18
C ASP A 51 2.98 -1.23 6.94
N LEU A 52 2.49 -0.82 5.77
CA LEU A 52 3.08 -1.18 4.48
C LEU A 52 3.89 -0.01 3.95
N VAL A 53 5.19 -0.22 3.73
CA VAL A 53 6.13 0.82 3.29
C VAL A 53 6.52 0.59 1.83
N TYR A 54 6.30 1.60 1.00
CA TYR A 54 6.72 1.61 -0.40
C TYR A 54 7.79 2.67 -0.64
N PRO A 55 8.99 2.32 -1.11
CA PRO A 55 9.95 3.30 -1.59
C PRO A 55 9.34 4.12 -2.72
N LEU A 56 9.40 5.45 -2.64
CA LEU A 56 8.74 6.33 -3.63
C LEU A 56 9.21 6.03 -5.05
N GLN A 57 10.48 5.67 -5.21
CA GLN A 57 11.09 5.37 -6.51
C GLN A 57 10.40 4.18 -7.20
N THR A 58 9.91 3.19 -6.45
CA THR A 58 9.21 2.02 -7.01
C THR A 58 7.83 2.38 -7.58
N LEU A 59 7.22 3.45 -7.08
CA LEU A 59 5.88 3.88 -7.48
C LEU A 59 5.90 4.95 -8.58
N LYS A 60 7.01 5.70 -8.73
CA LYS A 60 7.16 6.73 -9.77
C LYS A 60 6.80 6.24 -11.19
N PRO A 61 7.24 5.05 -11.65
CA PRO A 61 6.93 4.57 -12.99
C PRO A 61 5.43 4.36 -13.26
N ILE A 62 4.65 4.07 -12.22
CA ILE A 62 3.21 3.76 -12.30
C ILE A 62 2.32 4.86 -11.72
N ALA A 63 2.88 6.03 -11.38
CA ALA A 63 2.18 7.11 -10.68
C ALA A 63 0.94 7.61 -11.47
N SER A 64 1.01 7.67 -12.79
CA SER A 64 -0.11 8.08 -13.64
C SER A 64 -1.28 7.09 -13.60
N GLN A 65 -0.97 5.78 -13.61
CA GLN A 65 -1.97 4.71 -13.55
C GLN A 65 -2.64 4.68 -12.17
N LEU A 66 -1.86 4.83 -11.10
CA LEU A 66 -2.38 4.97 -9.73
C LEU A 66 -3.34 6.15 -9.61
N ARG A 67 -2.96 7.32 -10.16
CA ARG A 67 -3.81 8.53 -10.15
C ARG A 67 -5.11 8.36 -10.92
N SER A 68 -5.07 7.69 -12.07
CA SER A 68 -6.26 7.45 -12.91
C SER A 68 -7.30 6.60 -12.18
N ARG A 69 -6.87 5.59 -11.41
CA ARG A 69 -7.77 4.74 -10.62
C ARG A 69 -8.53 5.49 -9.55
N VAL A 70 -7.85 6.35 -8.78
CA VAL A 70 -8.49 7.19 -7.77
C VAL A 70 -9.62 8.01 -8.40
N GLN A 71 -9.39 8.58 -9.58
CA GLN A 71 -10.40 9.35 -10.32
C GLN A 71 -11.52 8.49 -10.91
N SER A 72 -11.27 7.21 -11.23
CA SER A 72 -12.33 6.29 -11.68
C SER A 72 -13.26 5.87 -10.54
N ASP A 73 -12.72 5.64 -9.33
CA ASP A 73 -13.54 5.29 -8.17
C ASP A 73 -14.41 6.47 -7.71
N SER A 74 -13.88 7.70 -7.74
CA SER A 74 -14.68 8.90 -7.46
C SER A 74 -15.86 9.09 -8.41
N ARG A 75 -15.76 8.61 -9.67
CA ARG A 75 -16.88 8.64 -10.62
C ARG A 75 -17.95 7.60 -10.30
N LYS A 76 -17.59 6.47 -9.69
CA LYS A 76 -18.54 5.39 -9.36
C LYS A 76 -19.50 5.75 -8.22
N ILE A 77 -19.09 6.63 -7.30
CA ILE A 77 -19.92 7.05 -6.15
C ILE A 77 -21.03 8.05 -6.56
N MET A 78 -20.93 8.70 -7.73
CA MET A 78 -21.97 9.64 -8.19
C MET A 78 -23.19 8.98 -8.88
N PHE A 79 -23.21 7.66 -9.09
CA PHE A 79 -24.32 6.98 -9.79
C PHE A 79 -25.28 6.18 -8.87
N LEU A 80 -25.12 6.24 -7.54
CA LEU A 80 -25.98 5.55 -6.57
C LEU A 80 -26.83 6.52 -5.73
N GLY A 81 -27.28 7.63 -6.32
CA GLY A 81 -28.08 8.65 -5.64
C GLY A 81 -29.26 9.17 -6.46
N GLY A 82 -29.86 8.32 -7.31
CA GLY A 82 -30.90 8.75 -8.24
C GLY A 82 -31.93 7.67 -8.56
N LYS A 83 -32.73 7.29 -7.55
CA LYS A 83 -34.18 7.13 -7.58
C LYS A 83 -34.67 6.63 -6.23
#